data_AF-A0A372JMZ2-F1
#
_entry.id   AF-A0A372JMZ2-F1
#
_cell.length_a   1.000
_cell.length_b   1.000
_cell.length_c   1.000
_cell.angle_alpha   90.00
_cell.angle_beta   90.00
_cell.angle_gamma   90.00
#
_symmetry.space_group_name_H-M   'P 1'
#
loop_
_entity.id
_entity.type
_entity.pdbx_description
1 polymer ?
#
loop_
_entity_poly.entity_id
_entity_poly.type
_entity_poly.pdbx_seq_one_letter_code
_entity_poly.pdbx_strand_id
1 'polypeptide(L)'
;MKYCPRCERTKPLDAFARSRARSTGISPYCKPCYNLVIKENRARNHGSSRNYLLKLRYGITADEADRLLAAQGGICVICLRHPASHTDHDHDTGLVRGMLCFKCNNGLGQFGDEIRRLEEAADYLEGRSSHSRGLWLEFGATVVLGQSRRHLETLRGVKRADHLGSARHYKLRLKYGITEAEADALVEFQRGLCAVCSDREPEHIDHCHDTTAVRGALCLGCNSGMGLLADDPGTLRRAAAYLEGTLVTEVPVAGGGMRLSFTLPDVDPAEVADGGWERVRDADVRHRKAMRDAAWEAEWCFGGPFADPFARALTGGGG
;
A
#
# COMPACT_ATOMS: atom_id res chain seq x y z
N MET A 1 20.99 48.43 17.83
CA MET A 1 20.24 48.67 16.57
C MET A 1 21.10 48.22 15.40
N LYS A 2 20.50 47.74 14.29
CA LYS A 2 21.21 47.31 13.06
C LYS A 2 20.39 47.65 11.82
N TYR A 3 21.06 48.12 10.77
CA TYR A 3 20.46 48.42 9.48
C TYR A 3 20.29 47.15 8.63
N CYS A 4 19.09 46.95 8.06
CA CYS A 4 18.82 45.88 7.11
C CYS A 4 18.91 46.46 5.67
N PRO A 5 19.88 46.04 4.85
CA PRO A 5 20.10 46.63 3.52
C PRO A 5 19.03 46.28 2.49
N ARG A 6 18.11 45.36 2.82
CA ARG A 6 17.05 44.93 1.90
C ARG A 6 15.73 45.68 2.05
N CYS A 7 15.37 46.04 3.29
CA CYS A 7 14.17 46.84 3.54
C CYS A 7 14.51 48.27 3.96
N GLU A 8 15.80 48.62 3.92
CA GLU A 8 16.36 49.93 4.20
C GLU A 8 15.93 50.54 5.54
N ARG A 9 15.72 49.68 6.55
CA ARG A 9 15.26 50.09 7.89
C ARG A 9 16.24 49.63 8.97
N THR A 10 16.44 50.50 9.95
CA THR A 10 17.16 50.18 11.18
C THR A 10 16.21 49.52 12.17
N LYS A 11 16.59 48.33 12.67
CA LYS A 11 15.78 47.51 13.57
C LYS A 11 16.60 47.08 14.80
N PRO A 12 15.94 46.67 15.90
CA PRO A 12 16.64 46.06 17.03
C PRO A 12 17.32 44.74 16.61
N LEU A 13 18.34 44.31 17.37
CA LEU A 13 19.20 43.17 17.00
C LEU A 13 18.45 41.82 17.03
N ASP A 14 17.40 41.69 17.84
CA ASP A 14 16.51 40.53 17.95
C ASP A 14 15.64 40.28 16.70
N ALA A 15 15.46 41.31 15.87
CA ALA A 15 14.81 41.22 14.57
C ALA A 15 15.68 40.52 13.51
N PHE A 16 16.93 40.15 13.84
CA PHE A 16 17.87 39.45 12.98
C PHE A 16 18.14 38.04 13.52
N ALA A 17 18.32 37.07 12.64
CA ALA A 17 18.66 35.70 13.03
C ALA A 17 20.15 35.60 13.42
N ARG A 18 20.48 34.70 14.35
CA ARG A 18 21.87 34.34 14.67
C ARG A 18 22.47 33.55 13.50
N SER A 19 23.76 33.77 13.21
CA SER A 19 24.48 33.13 12.11
C SER A 19 25.86 32.70 12.56
N ARG A 20 26.14 31.39 12.52
CA ARG A 20 27.46 30.84 12.82
C ARG A 20 28.49 31.09 11.71
N ALA A 21 28.04 31.36 10.48
CA ALA A 21 28.90 31.58 9.32
C ALA A 21 29.44 33.01 9.18
N ARG A 22 29.16 33.91 10.13
CA ARG A 22 29.54 35.33 10.05
C ARG A 22 30.31 35.73 11.31
N SER A 23 31.38 36.51 11.14
CA SER A 23 32.20 37.04 12.24
C SER A 23 31.40 37.85 13.26
N THR A 24 30.35 38.55 12.82
CA THR A 24 29.44 39.33 13.67
C THR A 24 28.38 38.49 14.39
N GLY A 25 28.29 37.19 14.12
CA GLY A 25 27.32 36.28 14.74
C GLY A 25 25.85 36.51 14.37
N ILE A 26 25.54 37.51 13.54
CA ILE A 26 24.17 37.95 13.24
C ILE A 26 23.98 38.13 11.73
N SER A 27 22.84 37.67 11.20
CA SER A 27 22.44 37.84 9.79
C SER A 27 22.51 39.30 9.32
N PRO A 28 22.89 39.57 8.05
CA PRO A 28 22.83 40.91 7.46
C PRO A 28 21.39 41.39 7.24
N TYR A 29 20.43 40.47 7.07
CA TYR A 29 19.02 40.78 6.81
C TYR A 29 18.16 40.52 8.05
N CYS A 30 17.15 41.36 8.28
CA CYS A 30 16.13 41.08 9.29
C CYS A 30 15.35 39.79 8.92
N LYS A 31 14.78 39.08 9.90
CA LYS A 31 14.15 37.75 9.72
C LYS A 31 13.18 37.69 8.52
N PRO A 32 12.27 38.66 8.29
CA PRO A 32 11.41 38.67 7.10
C PRO A 32 12.20 38.76 5.78
N CYS A 33 13.16 39.69 5.69
CA CYS A 33 14.00 39.84 4.50
C CYS A 33 14.91 38.64 4.28
N TYR A 34 15.40 38.01 5.36
CA TYR A 34 16.20 36.80 5.29
C TYR A 34 15.41 35.66 4.63
N ASN A 35 14.15 35.45 5.03
CA ASN A 35 13.29 34.44 4.42
C ASN A 35 13.07 34.68 2.91
N LEU A 36 12.92 35.95 2.50
CA LEU A 36 12.82 36.32 1.07
C LEU A 36 14.13 36.04 0.32
N VAL A 37 15.27 36.46 0.88
CA VAL A 37 16.60 36.22 0.28
C VAL A 37 16.87 34.71 0.14
N ILE A 38 16.53 33.91 1.14
CA ILE A 38 16.71 32.45 1.08
C ILE A 38 15.79 31.85 0.00
N LYS A 39 14.54 32.29 -0.12
CA LYS A 39 13.63 31.85 -1.18
C LYS A 39 14.17 32.18 -2.57
N GLU A 40 14.68 33.40 -2.77
CA GLU A 40 15.29 33.83 -4.05
C GLU A 40 16.59 33.10 -4.36
N ASN A 41 17.47 32.92 -3.38
CA ASN A 41 18.69 32.13 -3.57
C ASN A 41 18.37 30.68 -3.94
N ARG A 42 17.34 30.07 -3.32
CA ARG A 42 16.88 28.73 -3.71
C ARG A 42 16.37 28.71 -5.14
N ALA A 43 15.56 29.69 -5.55
CA ALA A 43 15.06 29.79 -6.92
C ALA A 43 16.20 30.00 -7.93
N ARG A 44 17.16 30.88 -7.62
CA ARG A 44 18.31 31.16 -8.49
C ARG A 44 19.26 29.97 -8.62
N ASN A 45 19.58 29.29 -7.52
CA ASN A 45 20.58 28.22 -7.51
C ASN A 45 20.01 26.86 -7.94
N HIS A 46 18.70 26.64 -7.74
CA HIS A 46 18.07 25.35 -7.98
C HIS A 46 16.87 25.43 -8.94
N GLY A 47 16.57 26.59 -9.53
CA GLY A 47 15.45 26.80 -10.45
C GLY A 47 14.10 26.86 -9.73
N SER A 48 13.74 25.80 -9.01
CA SER A 48 12.48 25.71 -8.25
C SER A 48 12.67 25.05 -6.89
N SER A 49 11.74 25.33 -5.96
CA SER A 49 11.70 24.64 -4.66
C SER A 49 11.56 23.12 -4.83
N ARG A 50 10.83 22.67 -5.86
CA ARG A 50 10.67 21.25 -6.18
C ARG A 50 12.01 20.61 -6.58
N ASN A 51 12.74 21.22 -7.51
CA ASN A 51 14.04 20.71 -7.96
C ASN A 51 15.07 20.67 -6.82
N TYR A 52 15.07 21.69 -5.94
CA TYR A 52 15.91 21.67 -4.74
C TYR A 52 15.60 20.47 -3.83
N LEU A 53 14.33 20.23 -3.53
CA LEU A 53 13.92 19.14 -2.65
C LEU A 53 14.19 17.76 -3.25
N LEU A 54 13.94 17.59 -4.54
CA LEU A 54 14.21 16.33 -5.25
C LEU A 54 15.71 16.01 -5.23
N LYS A 55 16.56 16.99 -5.54
CA LYS A 55 18.02 16.81 -5.48
C LYS A 55 18.50 16.47 -4.07
N LEU A 56 17.95 17.16 -3.07
CA LEU A 56 18.35 16.97 -1.67
C LEU A 56 17.94 15.59 -1.12
N ARG A 57 16.76 15.09 -1.50
CA ARG A 57 16.18 13.86 -0.92
C ARG A 57 16.47 12.61 -1.73
N TYR A 58 16.48 12.73 -3.06
CA TYR A 58 16.46 11.59 -3.98
C TYR A 58 17.59 11.62 -5.01
N GLY A 59 18.44 12.66 -4.99
CA GLY A 59 19.54 12.80 -5.95
C GLY A 59 19.13 13.12 -7.38
N ILE A 60 17.83 13.22 -7.69
CA ILE A 60 17.32 13.51 -9.03
C ILE A 60 16.83 14.96 -9.17
N THR A 61 16.85 15.45 -10.39
CA THR A 61 16.30 16.74 -10.80
C THR A 61 14.79 16.66 -11.03
N ALA A 62 14.13 17.81 -11.05
CA ALA A 62 12.73 17.92 -11.47
C ALA A 62 12.52 17.36 -12.88
N ASP A 63 13.43 17.65 -13.81
CA ASP A 63 13.33 17.19 -15.20
C ASP A 63 13.54 15.67 -15.34
N GLU A 64 14.36 15.06 -14.48
CA GLU A 64 14.49 13.59 -14.41
C GLU A 64 13.23 12.95 -13.84
N ALA A 65 12.65 13.52 -12.78
CA ALA A 65 11.38 13.04 -12.24
C ALA A 65 10.24 13.15 -13.27
N ASP A 66 10.20 14.24 -14.04
CA ASP A 66 9.17 14.48 -15.05
C ASP A 66 9.36 13.55 -16.26
N ARG A 67 10.61 13.26 -16.66
CA ARG A 67 10.92 12.22 -17.66
C ARG A 67 10.52 10.82 -17.21
N LEU A 68 10.80 10.46 -15.96
CA LEU A 68 10.38 9.16 -15.40
C LEU A 68 8.85 9.05 -15.36
N LEU A 69 8.15 10.10 -14.94
CA LEU A 69 6.70 10.14 -14.95
C LEU A 69 6.13 10.00 -16.36
N ALA A 70 6.71 10.69 -17.35
CA ALA A 70 6.31 10.58 -18.75
C ALA A 70 6.57 9.16 -19.31
N ALA A 71 7.71 8.55 -18.98
CA ALA A 71 8.04 7.18 -19.39
C ALA A 71 7.06 6.13 -18.81
N GLN A 72 6.46 6.42 -17.65
CA GLN A 72 5.40 5.59 -17.07
C GLN A 72 4.01 5.88 -17.66
N GLY A 73 3.87 6.81 -18.60
CA GLY A 73 2.55 7.26 -19.08
C GLY A 73 1.73 8.01 -18.01
N GLY A 74 2.40 8.59 -17.00
CA GLY A 74 1.75 9.34 -15.93
C GLY A 74 1.02 8.51 -14.87
N ILE A 75 1.01 7.17 -14.98
CA ILE A 75 0.29 6.28 -14.07
C ILE A 75 1.19 5.71 -12.98
N CYS A 76 0.59 5.35 -11.84
CA CYS A 76 1.25 4.55 -10.82
C CYS A 76 1.48 3.13 -11.33
N VAL A 77 2.75 2.72 -11.45
CA VAL A 77 3.13 1.39 -11.94
C VAL A 77 2.63 0.25 -11.06
N ILE A 78 2.34 0.45 -9.77
CA ILE A 78 1.81 -0.63 -8.92
C ILE A 78 0.33 -0.89 -9.20
N CYS A 79 -0.55 0.10 -9.03
CA CYS A 79 -2.00 -0.13 -9.10
C CYS A 79 -2.58 0.06 -10.51
N LEU A 80 -1.93 0.84 -11.38
CA LEU A 80 -2.46 1.24 -12.69
C LEU A 80 -3.84 1.94 -12.63
N ARG A 81 -4.22 2.49 -11.46
CA ARG A 81 -5.53 3.15 -11.24
C ARG A 81 -5.45 4.66 -11.13
N HIS A 82 -4.34 5.16 -10.58
CA HIS A 82 -4.22 6.54 -10.16
C HIS A 82 -2.97 7.18 -10.77
N PRO A 83 -3.04 8.48 -11.09
CA PRO A 83 -1.87 9.23 -11.51
C PRO A 83 -0.74 9.12 -10.49
N ALA A 84 0.47 8.94 -10.97
CA ALA A 84 1.66 8.95 -10.13
C ALA A 84 2.00 10.39 -9.74
N SER A 85 2.30 10.60 -8.47
CA SER A 85 2.56 11.93 -7.90
C SER A 85 3.68 11.95 -6.85
N HIS A 86 4.16 10.78 -6.44
CA HIS A 86 5.18 10.61 -5.42
C HIS A 86 6.39 9.90 -6.01
N THR A 87 7.58 10.39 -5.69
CA THR A 87 8.84 9.73 -6.03
C THR A 87 9.12 8.67 -4.98
N ASP A 88 9.03 7.41 -5.38
CA ASP A 88 9.40 6.28 -4.54
C ASP A 88 10.88 5.96 -4.70
N HIS A 89 11.50 5.58 -3.59
CA HIS A 89 12.92 5.33 -3.50
C HIS A 89 13.18 4.18 -2.55
N ASP A 90 14.27 3.48 -2.81
CA ASP A 90 14.78 2.46 -1.94
C ASP A 90 15.39 3.07 -0.67
N HIS A 91 14.98 2.58 0.50
CA HIS A 91 15.38 3.16 1.77
C HIS A 91 16.80 2.77 2.21
N ASP A 92 17.40 1.75 1.58
CA ASP A 92 18.77 1.31 1.85
C ASP A 92 19.78 2.05 0.96
N THR A 93 19.46 2.18 -0.33
CA THR A 93 20.36 2.78 -1.35
C THR A 93 20.05 4.24 -1.65
N GLY A 94 18.84 4.72 -1.33
CA GLY A 94 18.35 6.04 -1.70
C GLY A 94 18.01 6.20 -3.19
N LEU A 95 18.12 5.12 -3.99
CA LEU A 95 17.88 5.16 -5.43
C LEU A 95 16.38 5.22 -5.73
N VAL A 96 16.02 6.05 -6.70
CA VAL A 96 14.63 6.19 -7.15
C VAL A 96 14.22 4.93 -7.93
N ARG A 97 13.15 4.29 -7.49
CA ARG A 97 12.59 3.09 -8.14
C ARG A 97 11.52 3.44 -9.18
N GLY A 98 10.72 4.48 -8.92
CA GLY A 98 9.61 4.84 -9.78
C GLY A 98 8.76 5.98 -9.24
N MET A 99 7.75 6.37 -10.02
CA MET A 99 6.71 7.31 -9.59
C MET A 99 5.46 6.53 -9.19
N LEU A 100 4.97 6.74 -7.96
CA LEU A 100 3.81 6.05 -7.41
C LEU A 100 2.68 7.03 -7.06
N CYS A 101 1.46 6.52 -6.88
CA CYS A 101 0.39 7.30 -6.26
C CYS A 101 0.57 7.31 -4.74
N PHE A 102 -0.05 8.30 -4.07
CA PHE A 102 0.02 8.43 -2.61
C PHE A 102 -0.36 7.14 -1.87
N LYS A 103 -1.42 6.46 -2.31
CA LYS A 103 -1.92 5.25 -1.66
C LYS A 103 -0.92 4.09 -1.74
N CYS A 104 -0.41 3.79 -2.93
CA CYS A 104 0.56 2.70 -3.09
C CYS A 104 1.85 2.99 -2.33
N ASN A 105 2.38 4.21 -2.40
CA ASN A 105 3.59 4.59 -1.65
C ASN A 105 3.40 4.42 -0.13
N ASN A 106 2.26 4.84 0.41
CA ASN A 106 1.99 4.64 1.84
C ASN A 106 1.69 3.17 2.16
N GLY A 107 1.07 2.44 1.25
CA GLY A 107 0.80 1.01 1.37
C GLY A 107 2.09 0.21 1.55
N LEU A 108 3.12 0.47 0.72
CA LEU A 108 4.45 -0.12 0.87
C LEU A 108 5.01 0.13 2.29
N GLY A 109 4.97 1.38 2.74
CA GLY A 109 5.42 1.76 4.08
C GLY A 109 4.64 1.09 5.23
N GLN A 110 3.33 0.83 5.07
CA GLN A 110 2.55 0.10 6.08
C GLN A 110 2.96 -1.37 6.22
N PHE A 111 3.45 -1.96 5.13
CA PHE A 111 4.05 -3.29 5.14
C PHE A 111 5.53 -3.27 5.56
N GLY A 112 6.11 -2.09 5.75
CA GLY A 112 7.53 -1.90 6.10
C GLY A 112 8.46 -2.20 4.94
N ASP A 113 7.99 -2.05 3.69
CA ASP A 113 8.72 -2.40 2.47
C ASP A 113 9.22 -3.86 2.46
N GLU A 114 8.50 -4.76 3.15
CA GLU A 114 8.82 -6.18 3.21
C GLU A 114 8.04 -6.99 2.16
N ILE A 115 8.77 -7.55 1.18
CA ILE A 115 8.23 -8.39 0.10
C ILE A 115 7.35 -9.52 0.66
N ARG A 116 7.87 -10.29 1.64
CA ARG A 116 7.16 -11.42 2.27
C ARG A 116 5.78 -11.03 2.79
N ARG A 117 5.64 -9.85 3.40
CA ARG A 117 4.35 -9.43 3.99
C ARG A 117 3.32 -9.06 2.93
N LEU A 118 3.76 -8.51 1.80
CA LEU A 118 2.87 -8.21 0.67
C LEU A 118 2.37 -9.51 0.01
N GLU A 119 3.25 -10.50 -0.15
CA GLU A 119 2.89 -11.82 -0.67
C GLU A 119 1.94 -12.56 0.28
N GLU A 120 2.25 -12.62 1.57
CA GLU A 120 1.39 -13.27 2.56
C GLU A 120 0.03 -12.56 2.67
N ALA A 121 -0.02 -11.23 2.53
CA ALA A 121 -1.28 -10.49 2.48
C ALA A 121 -2.12 -10.85 1.24
N ALA A 122 -1.48 -11.04 0.08
CA ALA A 122 -2.17 -11.46 -1.13
C ALA A 122 -2.74 -12.88 -0.98
N ASP A 123 -1.97 -13.80 -0.40
CA ASP A 123 -2.40 -15.17 -0.13
C ASP A 123 -3.49 -15.23 0.94
N TYR A 124 -3.42 -14.36 1.96
CA TYR A 124 -4.44 -14.20 2.98
C TYR A 124 -5.79 -13.80 2.40
N LEU A 125 -5.82 -12.83 1.48
CA LEU A 125 -7.05 -12.38 0.82
C LEU A 125 -7.68 -13.48 -0.06
N GLU A 126 -6.85 -14.35 -0.63
CA GLU A 126 -7.29 -15.47 -1.47
C GLU A 126 -7.58 -16.75 -0.67
N GLY A 127 -7.36 -16.74 0.65
CA GLY A 127 -7.56 -17.90 1.51
C GLY A 127 -6.50 -19.01 1.33
N ARG A 128 -5.31 -18.66 0.82
CA ARG A 128 -4.20 -19.58 0.54
C ARG A 128 -3.07 -19.53 1.57
N SER A 129 -3.10 -18.54 2.47
CA SER A 129 -2.08 -18.35 3.50
C SER A 129 -1.98 -19.53 4.47
N SER A 130 -0.85 -19.59 5.18
CA SER A 130 -0.64 -20.55 6.27
C SER A 130 -1.74 -20.45 7.34
N HIS A 131 -2.17 -19.24 7.66
CA HIS A 131 -3.30 -18.96 8.57
C HIS A 131 -4.62 -19.55 8.06
N SER A 132 -4.98 -19.31 6.80
CA SER A 132 -6.23 -19.84 6.22
C SER A 132 -6.26 -21.36 6.21
N ARG A 133 -5.13 -22.02 6.00
CA ARG A 133 -4.99 -23.48 6.13
C ARG A 133 -5.19 -23.94 7.57
N GLY A 134 -4.62 -23.23 8.53
CA GLY A 134 -4.82 -23.49 9.95
C GLY A 134 -6.31 -23.44 10.33
N LEU A 135 -7.01 -22.39 9.90
CA LEU A 135 -8.46 -22.28 10.12
C LEU A 135 -9.22 -23.47 9.52
N TRP A 136 -8.84 -23.91 8.32
CA TRP A 136 -9.48 -25.06 7.69
C TRP A 136 -9.23 -26.37 8.45
N LEU A 137 -8.00 -26.60 8.92
CA LEU A 137 -7.66 -27.80 9.68
C LEU A 137 -8.41 -27.86 11.03
N GLU A 138 -8.54 -26.72 11.69
CA GLU A 138 -9.17 -26.64 13.02
C GLU A 138 -10.70 -26.59 12.94
N PHE A 139 -11.25 -25.83 11.99
CA PHE A 139 -12.68 -25.50 11.93
C PHE A 139 -13.39 -25.98 10.67
N GLY A 140 -12.68 -26.61 9.72
CA GLY A 140 -13.23 -27.05 8.43
C GLY A 140 -13.54 -25.92 7.44
N ALA A 141 -13.16 -24.68 7.75
CA ALA A 141 -13.42 -23.49 6.93
C ALA A 141 -12.22 -22.53 6.94
N THR A 142 -11.96 -21.83 5.82
CA THR A 142 -10.88 -20.83 5.70
C THR A 142 -11.25 -19.45 6.23
N VAL A 143 -12.51 -19.28 6.65
CA VAL A 143 -13.08 -18.07 7.21
C VAL A 143 -13.97 -18.43 8.40
N VAL A 144 -14.09 -17.51 9.34
CA VAL A 144 -15.06 -17.62 10.43
C VAL A 144 -16.39 -17.06 9.93
N LEU A 145 -17.33 -17.95 9.62
CA LEU A 145 -18.72 -17.58 9.38
C LEU A 145 -19.41 -17.43 10.73
N GLY A 146 -19.70 -16.19 11.11
CA GLY A 146 -20.47 -15.93 12.33
C GLY A 146 -21.82 -16.66 12.26
N GLN A 147 -22.02 -17.65 13.12
CA GLN A 147 -23.30 -18.33 13.26
C GLN A 147 -24.36 -17.43 13.92
N SER A 148 -24.07 -16.15 14.21
CA SER A 148 -25.11 -15.23 14.65
C SER A 148 -26.06 -14.97 13.47
N ARG A 149 -27.19 -15.68 13.54
CA ARG A 149 -28.26 -15.69 12.56
C ARG A 149 -28.91 -14.31 12.50
N ARG A 150 -28.30 -13.35 11.76
CA ARG A 150 -28.92 -12.05 11.40
C ARG A 150 -30.37 -12.20 10.96
N HIS A 151 -30.69 -13.31 10.30
CA HIS A 151 -32.00 -13.64 9.74
C HIS A 151 -32.93 -14.43 10.69
N LEU A 152 -32.42 -15.21 11.66
CA LEU A 152 -33.32 -15.97 12.56
C LEU A 152 -33.73 -15.23 13.83
N GLU A 153 -32.96 -14.24 14.29
CA GLU A 153 -33.37 -13.40 15.42
C GLU A 153 -34.44 -12.37 15.01
N THR A 154 -34.39 -11.84 13.79
CA THR A 154 -35.43 -10.96 13.22
C THR A 154 -36.76 -11.68 13.01
N LEU A 155 -36.74 -12.98 12.72
CA LEU A 155 -37.95 -13.81 12.55
C LEU A 155 -38.62 -14.24 13.87
N ARG A 156 -37.90 -14.26 15.00
CA ARG A 156 -38.40 -14.83 16.27
C ARG A 156 -38.83 -13.81 17.32
N GLY A 157 -38.92 -12.52 16.98
CA GLY A 157 -39.48 -11.51 17.90
C GLY A 157 -38.82 -11.53 19.29
N VAL A 158 -37.54 -11.88 19.37
CA VAL A 158 -36.82 -11.97 20.64
C VAL A 158 -36.68 -10.56 21.17
N LYS A 159 -37.50 -10.25 22.16
CA LYS A 159 -37.50 -8.98 22.89
C LYS A 159 -36.11 -8.76 23.47
N ARG A 160 -35.62 -7.52 23.32
CA ARG A 160 -34.52 -6.89 24.07
C ARG A 160 -34.20 -7.64 25.36
N ALA A 161 -33.23 -8.54 25.30
CA ALA A 161 -32.60 -9.11 26.47
C ALA A 161 -31.16 -8.62 26.48
N ASP A 162 -30.80 -7.98 27.60
CA ASP A 162 -29.46 -7.62 28.05
C ASP A 162 -28.75 -6.46 27.34
N HIS A 163 -29.09 -5.26 27.81
CA HIS A 163 -28.29 -4.04 27.67
C HIS A 163 -26.99 -4.10 28.52
N LEU A 164 -26.08 -5.03 28.23
CA LEU A 164 -24.76 -5.15 28.90
C LEU A 164 -23.61 -5.50 27.93
N GLY A 165 -23.68 -5.06 26.67
CA GLY A 165 -22.59 -5.23 25.70
C GLY A 165 -21.68 -4.00 25.62
N SER A 166 -20.36 -4.20 25.56
CA SER A 166 -19.39 -3.14 25.29
C SER A 166 -19.59 -2.53 23.88
N ALA A 167 -19.03 -1.35 23.58
CA ALA A 167 -19.07 -0.80 22.22
C ALA A 167 -18.44 -1.75 21.18
N ARG A 168 -17.45 -2.56 21.59
CA ARG A 168 -16.82 -3.61 20.79
C ARG A 168 -17.83 -4.72 20.46
N HIS A 169 -18.62 -5.16 21.43
CA HIS A 169 -19.69 -6.15 21.28
C HIS A 169 -20.67 -5.76 20.16
N TYR A 170 -21.18 -4.53 20.20
CA TYR A 170 -22.16 -4.06 19.22
C TYR A 170 -21.56 -3.93 17.81
N LYS A 171 -20.30 -3.46 17.71
CA LYS A 171 -19.58 -3.36 16.43
C LYS A 171 -19.35 -4.73 15.80
N LEU A 172 -18.86 -5.70 16.57
CA LEU A 172 -18.60 -7.06 16.08
C LEU A 172 -19.89 -7.76 15.67
N ARG A 173 -20.91 -7.70 16.52
CA ARG A 173 -22.20 -8.36 16.31
C ARG A 173 -22.96 -7.76 15.13
N LEU A 174 -23.05 -6.43 15.04
CA LEU A 174 -23.75 -5.79 13.93
C LEU A 174 -22.99 -5.88 12.62
N LYS A 175 -21.66 -5.72 12.60
CA LYS A 175 -20.92 -5.59 11.35
C LYS A 175 -20.47 -6.94 10.78
N TYR A 176 -20.10 -7.89 11.64
CA TYR A 176 -19.43 -9.13 11.25
C TYR A 176 -20.21 -10.40 11.61
N GLY A 177 -21.29 -10.28 12.38
CA GLY A 177 -22.10 -11.42 12.77
C GLY A 177 -21.40 -12.40 13.73
N ILE A 178 -20.30 -11.99 14.37
CA ILE A 178 -19.59 -12.75 15.40
C ILE A 178 -19.76 -12.08 16.78
N THR A 179 -19.66 -12.88 17.83
CA THR A 179 -19.62 -12.50 19.23
C THR A 179 -18.22 -12.07 19.65
N GLU A 180 -18.10 -11.41 20.82
CA GLU A 180 -16.78 -11.10 21.40
C GLU A 180 -16.00 -12.39 21.72
N ALA A 181 -16.66 -13.43 22.22
CA ALA A 181 -16.03 -14.73 22.49
C ALA A 181 -15.48 -15.40 21.22
N GLU A 182 -16.20 -15.33 20.09
CA GLU A 182 -15.70 -15.83 18.81
C GLU A 182 -14.51 -15.00 18.30
N ALA A 183 -14.52 -13.68 18.50
CA ALA A 183 -13.38 -12.82 18.15
C ALA A 183 -12.15 -13.11 19.03
N ASP A 184 -12.35 -13.31 20.33
CA ASP A 184 -11.26 -13.62 21.28
C ASP A 184 -10.70 -15.03 21.03
N ALA A 185 -11.54 -16.01 20.71
CA ALA A 185 -11.11 -17.36 20.30
C ALA A 185 -10.30 -17.34 18.99
N LEU A 186 -10.67 -16.48 18.02
CA LEU A 186 -9.88 -16.28 16.80
C LEU A 186 -8.50 -15.68 17.11
N VAL A 187 -8.43 -14.70 18.02
CA VAL A 187 -7.15 -14.11 18.46
C VAL A 187 -6.30 -15.14 19.20
N GLU A 188 -6.91 -15.97 20.05
CA GLU A 188 -6.25 -17.06 20.77
C GLU A 188 -5.71 -18.12 19.80
N PHE A 189 -6.50 -18.54 18.81
CA PHE A 189 -6.08 -19.43 17.73
C PHE A 189 -4.85 -18.89 16.99
N GLN A 190 -4.83 -17.57 16.73
CA GLN A 190 -3.69 -16.87 16.14
C GLN A 190 -2.55 -16.60 17.14
N ARG A 191 -2.62 -17.14 18.36
CA ARG A 191 -1.64 -16.96 19.44
C ARG A 191 -1.39 -15.49 19.81
N GLY A 192 -2.42 -14.66 19.70
CA GLY A 192 -2.34 -13.23 19.98
C GLY A 192 -1.60 -12.41 18.91
N LEU A 193 -1.38 -12.97 17.71
CA LEU A 193 -0.60 -12.34 16.65
C LEU A 193 -1.42 -12.09 15.39
N CYS A 194 -0.96 -11.15 14.57
CA CYS A 194 -1.54 -10.81 13.27
C CYS A 194 -1.52 -12.00 12.31
N ALA A 195 -2.66 -12.28 11.66
CA ALA A 195 -2.81 -13.38 10.70
C ALA A 195 -1.98 -13.24 9.41
N VAL A 196 -1.45 -12.04 9.13
CA VAL A 196 -0.61 -11.78 7.94
C VAL A 196 0.87 -11.73 8.31
N CYS A 197 1.28 -10.86 9.24
CA CYS A 197 2.71 -10.72 9.53
C CYS A 197 3.23 -11.68 10.61
N SER A 198 2.35 -12.22 11.46
CA SER A 198 2.71 -13.04 12.63
C SER A 198 3.70 -12.40 13.61
N ASP A 199 3.92 -11.08 13.51
CA ASP A 199 4.94 -10.35 14.29
C ASP A 199 4.35 -9.37 15.32
N ARG A 200 3.08 -8.97 15.15
CA ARG A 200 2.44 -7.88 15.92
C ARG A 200 1.09 -8.29 16.46
N GLU A 201 0.71 -7.74 17.61
CA GLU A 201 -0.62 -7.93 18.19
C GLU A 201 -1.71 -7.38 17.25
N PRO A 202 -2.86 -8.07 17.13
CA PRO A 202 -3.95 -7.62 16.31
C PRO A 202 -4.78 -6.54 17.01
N GLU A 203 -5.21 -5.55 16.22
CA GLU A 203 -6.09 -4.46 16.66
C GLU A 203 -7.44 -4.50 15.92
N HIS A 204 -7.50 -5.20 14.79
CA HIS A 204 -8.61 -5.18 13.86
C HIS A 204 -9.05 -6.61 13.54
N ILE A 205 -10.37 -6.84 13.51
CA ILE A 205 -10.93 -8.05 12.91
C ILE A 205 -11.18 -7.74 11.43
N ASP A 206 -10.44 -8.43 10.57
CA ASP A 206 -10.56 -8.33 9.11
C ASP A 206 -11.72 -9.18 8.60
N HIS A 207 -12.33 -8.70 7.52
CA HIS A 207 -13.49 -9.32 6.91
C HIS A 207 -13.50 -9.05 5.41
N CYS A 208 -14.12 -9.97 4.67
CA CYS A 208 -14.43 -9.74 3.27
C CYS A 208 -15.51 -8.67 3.14
N HIS A 209 -15.27 -7.63 2.33
CA HIS A 209 -16.23 -6.55 2.12
C HIS A 209 -17.47 -6.98 1.31
N ASP A 210 -17.39 -8.08 0.56
CA ASP A 210 -18.51 -8.63 -0.22
C ASP A 210 -19.38 -9.59 0.60
N THR A 211 -18.75 -10.50 1.35
CA THR A 211 -19.46 -11.57 2.06
C THR A 211 -19.62 -11.31 3.55
N THR A 212 -18.95 -10.29 4.10
CA THR A 212 -18.79 -10.01 5.54
C THR A 212 -18.12 -11.14 6.34
N ALA A 213 -17.63 -12.20 5.68
CA ALA A 213 -16.97 -13.32 6.33
C ALA A 213 -15.65 -12.85 6.98
N VAL A 214 -15.44 -13.22 8.24
CA VAL A 214 -14.25 -12.85 9.00
C VAL A 214 -13.08 -13.73 8.56
N ARG A 215 -11.98 -13.11 8.16
CA ARG A 215 -10.80 -13.83 7.66
C ARG A 215 -9.76 -14.06 8.77
N GLY A 216 -9.61 -13.10 9.68
CA GLY A 216 -8.60 -13.16 10.74
C GLY A 216 -8.51 -11.85 11.53
N ALA A 217 -7.71 -11.85 12.58
CA ALA A 217 -7.34 -10.65 13.33
C ALA A 217 -5.99 -10.10 12.84
N LEU A 218 -5.90 -8.80 12.59
CA LEU A 218 -4.75 -8.14 11.96
C LEU A 218 -4.24 -6.96 12.79
N CYS A 219 -2.94 -6.71 12.73
CA CYS A 219 -2.36 -5.46 13.24
C CYS A 219 -2.79 -4.26 12.36
N LEU A 220 -2.74 -3.04 12.90
CA LEU A 220 -3.12 -1.82 12.18
C LEU A 220 -2.37 -1.68 10.84
N GLY A 221 -1.08 -1.99 10.81
CA GLY A 221 -0.24 -1.88 9.62
C GLY A 221 -0.69 -2.80 8.48
N CYS A 222 -0.90 -4.10 8.75
CA CYS A 222 -1.34 -5.04 7.71
C CYS A 222 -2.76 -4.71 7.22
N ASN A 223 -3.68 -4.40 8.15
CA ASN A 223 -5.06 -4.06 7.80
C ASN A 223 -5.13 -2.78 6.94
N SER A 224 -4.44 -1.71 7.37
CA SER A 224 -4.44 -0.44 6.65
C SER A 224 -3.65 -0.52 5.34
N GLY A 225 -2.56 -1.28 5.32
CA GLY A 225 -1.74 -1.54 4.13
C GLY A 225 -2.55 -2.23 3.03
N MET A 226 -3.30 -3.28 3.36
CA MET A 226 -4.20 -3.95 2.40
C MET A 226 -5.25 -2.97 1.88
N GLY A 227 -5.90 -2.19 2.75
CA GLY A 227 -6.89 -1.19 2.32
C GLY A 227 -6.29 -0.09 1.41
N LEU A 228 -5.05 0.35 1.66
CA LEU A 228 -4.34 1.29 0.79
C LEU A 228 -4.00 0.69 -0.57
N LEU A 229 -3.75 -0.61 -0.62
CA LEU A 229 -3.58 -1.40 -1.84
C LEU A 229 -4.89 -2.02 -2.35
N ALA A 230 -6.02 -1.43 -1.95
CA ALA A 230 -7.37 -1.71 -2.42
C ALA A 230 -7.87 -3.14 -2.17
N ASP A 231 -7.34 -3.83 -1.16
CA ASP A 231 -7.67 -5.21 -0.82
C ASP A 231 -7.60 -6.15 -2.05
N ASP A 232 -6.67 -5.85 -2.97
CA ASP A 232 -6.53 -6.52 -4.25
C ASP A 232 -5.25 -7.37 -4.28
N PRO A 233 -5.37 -8.72 -4.33
CA PRO A 233 -4.22 -9.61 -4.38
C PRO A 233 -3.28 -9.34 -5.57
N GLY A 234 -3.84 -8.86 -6.69
CA GLY A 234 -3.05 -8.46 -7.86
C GLY A 234 -2.14 -7.27 -7.56
N THR A 235 -2.71 -6.21 -7.00
CA THR A 235 -1.98 -4.99 -6.58
C THR A 235 -0.92 -5.31 -5.51
N LEU A 236 -1.22 -6.16 -4.54
CA LEU A 236 -0.26 -6.60 -3.52
C LEU A 236 0.95 -7.34 -4.12
N ARG A 237 0.72 -8.28 -5.05
CA ARG A 237 1.81 -8.99 -5.72
C ARG A 237 2.60 -8.09 -6.68
N ARG A 238 1.95 -7.12 -7.33
CA ARG A 238 2.67 -6.09 -8.09
C ARG A 238 3.54 -5.23 -7.17
N ALA A 239 3.06 -4.89 -5.98
CA ALA A 239 3.85 -4.17 -4.98
C ALA A 239 5.07 -4.99 -4.53
N ALA A 240 4.92 -6.31 -4.32
CA ALA A 240 6.03 -7.21 -4.01
C ALA A 240 7.07 -7.23 -5.14
N ALA A 241 6.63 -7.47 -6.38
CA ALA A 241 7.50 -7.46 -7.57
C ALA A 241 8.17 -6.09 -7.80
N TYR A 242 7.51 -5.00 -7.40
CA TYR A 242 8.08 -3.65 -7.46
C TYR A 242 9.26 -3.48 -6.51
N LEU A 243 9.11 -3.94 -5.26
CA LEU A 243 10.18 -3.92 -4.27
C LEU A 243 11.33 -4.87 -4.65
N GLU A 244 11.01 -6.01 -5.24
CA GLU A 244 12.00 -6.95 -5.77
C GLU A 244 12.77 -6.40 -6.98
N GLY A 245 12.27 -5.34 -7.63
CA GLY A 245 12.85 -4.78 -8.85
C GLY A 245 12.53 -5.59 -10.11
N THR A 246 11.56 -6.50 -10.05
CA THR A 246 11.13 -7.37 -11.16
C THR A 246 9.89 -6.84 -11.88
N LEU A 247 9.19 -5.85 -11.32
CA LEU A 247 7.98 -5.29 -11.92
C LEU A 247 8.27 -4.41 -13.14
N VAL A 248 9.26 -3.52 -13.05
CA VAL A 248 9.54 -2.48 -14.04
C VAL A 248 10.84 -2.83 -14.75
N THR A 249 10.75 -3.04 -16.07
CA THR A 249 11.88 -3.41 -16.92
C THR A 249 11.99 -2.48 -18.11
N GLU A 250 13.15 -2.45 -18.78
CA GLU A 250 13.33 -1.72 -20.02
C GLU A 250 13.24 -2.68 -21.21
N VAL A 251 12.48 -2.29 -22.25
CA VAL A 251 12.32 -3.05 -23.49
C VAL A 251 12.60 -2.18 -24.71
N PRO A 252 13.15 -2.75 -25.80
CA PRO A 252 13.48 -2.00 -26.99
C PRO A 252 12.23 -1.56 -27.75
N VAL A 253 12.28 -0.36 -28.34
CA VAL A 253 11.20 0.20 -29.18
C VAL A 253 11.55 0.04 -30.66
N ALA A 254 10.55 -0.22 -31.50
CA ALA A 254 10.71 -0.22 -32.95
C ALA A 254 11.14 1.18 -33.44
N GLY A 255 12.35 1.29 -33.99
CA GLY A 255 12.96 2.58 -34.37
C GLY A 255 14.11 3.02 -33.47
N GLY A 256 14.45 2.25 -32.43
CA GLY A 256 15.59 2.49 -31.55
C GLY A 256 15.21 3.15 -30.22
N GLY A 257 16.07 2.94 -29.21
CA GLY A 257 15.81 3.38 -27.83
C GLY A 257 15.12 2.31 -26.97
N MET A 258 14.86 2.67 -25.71
CA MET A 258 14.22 1.83 -24.70
C MET A 258 12.98 2.53 -24.15
N ARG A 259 11.98 1.74 -23.74
CA ARG A 259 10.83 2.19 -22.94
C ARG A 259 10.65 1.31 -21.71
N LEU A 260 9.84 1.79 -20.77
CA LEU A 260 9.43 0.97 -19.63
C LEU A 260 8.38 -0.06 -20.04
N SER A 261 8.51 -1.25 -19.46
CA SER A 261 7.53 -2.34 -19.46
C SER A 261 7.24 -2.72 -18.02
N PHE A 262 5.96 -2.72 -17.65
CA PHE A 262 5.53 -3.05 -16.29
C PHE A 262 4.18 -3.78 -16.23
N THR A 263 3.69 -4.28 -17.35
CA THR A 263 2.43 -5.01 -17.46
C THR A 263 2.65 -6.36 -18.15
N LEU A 264 1.78 -7.33 -17.87
CA LEU A 264 1.79 -8.64 -18.52
C LEU A 264 0.36 -8.99 -18.99
N PRO A 265 0.04 -8.99 -20.28
CA PRO A 265 0.94 -8.72 -21.40
C PRO A 265 1.54 -7.31 -21.38
N ASP A 266 2.73 -7.18 -21.95
CA ASP A 266 3.40 -5.88 -22.09
C ASP A 266 2.57 -4.98 -23.02
N VAL A 267 2.40 -3.73 -22.59
CA VAL A 267 1.69 -2.69 -23.31
C VAL A 267 2.54 -1.43 -23.24
N ASP A 268 2.76 -0.77 -24.38
CA ASP A 268 3.47 0.50 -24.41
C ASP A 268 2.64 1.57 -23.65
N PRO A 269 3.17 2.15 -22.55
CA PRO A 269 2.45 3.18 -21.80
C PRO A 269 2.04 4.39 -22.65
N ALA A 270 2.76 4.69 -23.74
CA ALA A 270 2.46 5.79 -24.64
C ALA A 270 1.25 5.51 -25.56
N GLU A 271 0.89 4.25 -25.76
CA GLU A 271 -0.24 3.84 -26.61
C GLU A 271 -1.55 3.67 -25.82
N VAL A 272 -1.49 3.72 -24.47
CA VAL A 272 -2.67 3.61 -23.62
C VAL A 272 -3.44 4.93 -23.63
N ALA A 273 -4.58 4.95 -24.33
CA ALA A 273 -5.49 6.09 -24.32
C ALA A 273 -6.03 6.40 -22.90
N ASP A 274 -6.49 7.63 -22.69
CA ASP A 274 -7.11 8.04 -21.43
C ASP A 274 -8.26 7.09 -21.04
N GLY A 275 -8.20 6.56 -19.82
CA GLY A 275 -9.15 5.55 -19.33
C GLY A 275 -8.87 4.10 -19.77
N GLY A 276 -7.89 3.87 -20.66
CA GLY A 276 -7.51 2.53 -21.12
C GLY A 276 -6.81 1.66 -20.07
N TRP A 277 -6.26 2.28 -19.02
CA TRP A 277 -5.49 1.60 -17.96
C TRP A 277 -6.29 0.56 -17.18
N GLU A 278 -7.61 0.71 -17.07
CA GLU A 278 -8.45 -0.30 -16.42
C GLU A 278 -8.39 -1.65 -17.14
N ARG A 279 -8.51 -1.64 -18.48
CA ARG A 279 -8.43 -2.87 -19.29
C ARG A 279 -7.05 -3.51 -19.18
N VAL A 280 -5.99 -2.69 -19.18
CA VAL A 280 -4.60 -3.15 -19.04
C VAL A 280 -4.38 -3.78 -17.68
N ARG A 281 -4.84 -3.13 -16.60
CA ARG A 281 -4.79 -3.65 -15.23
C ARG A 281 -5.48 -5.00 -15.12
N ASP A 282 -6.71 -5.11 -15.64
CA ASP A 282 -7.47 -6.35 -15.52
C ASP A 282 -6.83 -7.51 -16.32
N ALA A 283 -6.22 -7.20 -17.47
CA ALA A 283 -5.42 -8.19 -18.21
C ALA A 283 -4.18 -8.61 -17.43
N ASP A 284 -3.47 -7.67 -16.82
CA ASP A 284 -2.30 -7.92 -15.98
C ASP A 284 -2.59 -8.81 -14.78
N VAL A 285 -3.62 -8.46 -14.01
CA VAL A 285 -4.05 -9.25 -12.84
C VAL A 285 -4.44 -10.66 -13.27
N ARG A 286 -5.21 -10.83 -14.35
CA ARG A 286 -5.59 -12.16 -14.85
C ARG A 286 -4.37 -12.98 -15.28
N HIS A 287 -3.43 -12.38 -16.01
CA HIS A 287 -2.26 -13.09 -16.51
C HIS A 287 -1.34 -13.54 -15.37
N ARG A 288 -1.03 -12.63 -14.43
CA ARG A 288 -0.19 -12.95 -13.27
C ARG A 288 -0.83 -14.00 -12.37
N LYS A 289 -2.16 -13.92 -12.17
CA LYS A 289 -2.92 -14.94 -11.45
C LYS A 289 -2.79 -16.31 -12.14
N ALA A 290 -2.98 -16.38 -13.45
CA ALA A 290 -2.86 -17.62 -14.20
C ALA A 290 -1.44 -18.21 -14.15
N MET A 291 -0.39 -17.37 -14.26
CA MET A 291 0.99 -17.81 -14.11
C MET A 291 1.27 -18.42 -12.73
N ARG A 292 0.80 -17.76 -11.67
CA ARG A 292 0.93 -18.26 -10.30
C ARG A 292 0.18 -19.57 -10.11
N ASP A 293 -1.08 -19.64 -10.55
CA ASP A 293 -1.90 -20.85 -10.41
C ASP A 293 -1.28 -22.04 -11.17
N ALA A 294 -0.69 -21.81 -12.35
CA ALA A 294 0.04 -22.83 -13.09
C ALA A 294 1.34 -23.26 -12.39
N ALA A 295 2.11 -22.33 -11.80
CA ALA A 295 3.30 -22.64 -11.02
C ALA A 295 2.95 -23.49 -9.77
N TRP A 296 1.85 -23.13 -9.11
CA TRP A 296 1.30 -23.89 -7.99
C TRP A 296 0.93 -25.33 -8.39
N GLU A 297 0.22 -25.52 -9.50
CA GLU A 297 -0.12 -26.85 -10.00
C GLU A 297 1.15 -27.67 -10.32
N ALA A 298 2.15 -27.06 -10.96
CA ALA A 298 3.39 -27.73 -11.32
C ALA A 298 4.21 -28.21 -10.11
N GLU A 299 4.29 -27.41 -9.03
CA GLU A 299 4.99 -27.78 -7.80
C GLU A 299 4.26 -28.89 -7.01
N TRP A 300 2.93 -28.92 -7.07
CA TRP A 300 2.11 -29.84 -6.26
C TRP A 300 1.62 -31.09 -7.02
N CYS A 301 1.81 -31.17 -8.34
CA CYS A 301 1.44 -32.33 -9.17
C CYS A 301 2.40 -33.55 -9.08
N PHE A 302 3.46 -33.52 -8.25
CA PHE A 302 4.23 -34.72 -7.91
C PHE A 302 3.52 -35.57 -6.82
N GLY A 303 2.33 -36.08 -7.13
CA GLY A 303 1.83 -37.38 -6.64
C GLY A 303 1.78 -37.67 -5.13
N GLY A 304 1.48 -36.70 -4.27
CA GLY A 304 1.15 -36.94 -2.85
C GLY A 304 -0.37 -37.06 -2.61
N PRO A 305 -0.83 -37.75 -1.54
CA PRO A 305 -2.26 -37.99 -1.26
C PRO A 305 -3.06 -36.72 -0.86
N PHE A 306 -2.48 -35.53 -1.01
CA PHE A 306 -3.10 -34.24 -0.74
C PHE A 306 -3.40 -33.52 -2.07
N ALA A 307 -4.24 -34.13 -2.91
CA ALA A 307 -4.90 -33.38 -3.97
C ALA A 307 -5.75 -32.29 -3.32
N ASP A 308 -5.54 -31.04 -3.74
CA ASP A 308 -6.08 -29.82 -3.13
C ASP A 308 -7.63 -29.84 -2.99
N PRO A 309 -8.21 -29.90 -1.77
CA PRO A 309 -9.65 -29.73 -1.57
C PRO A 309 -10.13 -28.28 -1.80
N PHE A 310 -9.22 -27.30 -1.87
CA PHE A 310 -9.49 -25.86 -2.02
C PHE A 310 -9.83 -25.43 -3.46
N ALA A 311 -9.56 -26.26 -4.48
CA ALA A 311 -9.93 -25.96 -5.87
C ALA A 311 -11.45 -25.96 -6.14
N ARG A 312 -12.26 -26.62 -5.29
CA ARG A 312 -13.72 -26.76 -5.48
C ARG A 312 -14.58 -25.75 -4.72
N ALA A 313 -14.04 -25.00 -3.76
CA ALA A 313 -14.85 -24.15 -2.88
C ALA A 313 -15.19 -22.76 -3.46
N LEU A 314 -14.51 -22.32 -4.52
CA LEU A 314 -14.72 -20.98 -5.12
C LEU A 314 -15.58 -20.97 -6.39
N THR A 315 -15.99 -22.13 -6.92
CA THR A 315 -16.85 -22.23 -8.13
C THR A 315 -18.28 -22.71 -7.85
N GLY A 316 -18.68 -22.86 -6.58
CA GLY A 316 -20.00 -23.35 -6.19
C GLY A 316 -21.09 -22.27 -6.16
N GLY A 317 -21.32 -21.58 -7.27
CA GLY A 317 -22.48 -20.71 -7.48
C GLY A 317 -23.20 -21.12 -8.76
N GLY A 318 -24.21 -21.98 -8.64
CA GLY A 318 -25.04 -22.40 -9.77
C GLY A 318 -25.45 -23.87 -9.70
N GLY A 319 -26.53 -24.14 -8.96
CA GLY A 319 -27.26 -25.40 -8.90
C GLY A 319 -28.58 -25.16 -8.19
#